data_AF-A0A6J4KMS9-F1
#
_entry.id   AF-A0A6J4KMS9-F1
#
_cell.length_a   1.000
_cell.length_b   1.000
_cell.length_c   1.000
_cell.angle_alpha   90.00
_cell.angle_beta   90.00
_cell.angle_gamma   90.00
#
_symmetry.space_group_name_H-M   'P 1'
#
loop_
_entity.id
_entity.type
_entity.pdbx_description
1 polymer ?
#
loop_
_entity_poly.entity_id
_entity_poly.type
_entity_poly.pdbx_seq_one_letter_code
_entity_poly.pdbx_strand_id
1 'polypeptide(L)' 'MGIVRIDDALRLARESELDLVEVAPMARPPVAKLMDYGK' A
#
# COMPACT_ATOMS: atom_id res chain seq x y z
N MET A 1 8.35 5.99 4.77
CA MET A 1 8.07 4.61 5.23
C MET A 1 8.96 3.67 4.45
N GLY A 2 9.53 2.66 5.11
CA GLY A 2 10.47 1.69 4.51
C GLY A 2 9.77 0.48 3.90
N ILE A 3 10.52 -0.60 3.71
CA ILE A 3 9.99 -1.89 3.24
C ILE A 3 9.22 -2.55 4.40
N VAL A 4 7.96 -2.89 4.17
CA VAL A 4 7.07 -3.55 5.15
C VAL A 4 6.47 -4.82 4.55
N ARG A 5 5.95 -5.70 5.40
CA ARG A 5 5.18 -6.86 4.95
C ARG A 5 3.82 -6.42 4.42
N ILE A 6 3.28 -7.19 3.49
CA ILE A 6 1.97 -6.91 2.89
C ILE A 6 0.84 -6.87 3.93
N ASP A 7 0.88 -7.75 4.94
CA ASP A 7 -0.14 -7.78 6.00
C ASP A 7 -0.16 -6.49 6.82
N ASP A 8 1.02 -5.94 7.11
CA ASP A 8 1.18 -4.69 7.86
C ASP A 8 0.68 -3.50 7.01
N ALA A 9 0.97 -3.50 5.71
CA ALA A 9 0.45 -2.51 4.77
C ALA A 9 -1.08 -2.56 4.64
N LEU A 10 -1.66 -3.76 4.53
CA LEU A 10 -3.12 -3.96 4.46
C LEU A 10 -3.82 -3.60 5.77
N ARG A 11 -3.18 -3.82 6.92
CA ARG A 11 -3.69 -3.37 8.22
C ARG A 11 -3.71 -1.84 8.28
N LEU A 12 -2.61 -1.18 7.90
CA LEU A 12 -2.51 0.28 7.91
C LEU A 12 -3.51 0.94 6.96
N ALA A 13 -3.73 0.35 5.79
CA ALA A 13 -4.77 0.76 4.83
C ALA A 13 -6.16 0.76 5.49
N ARG A 14 -6.53 -0.35 6.13
CA ARG A 14 -7.81 -0.49 6.84
C ARG A 14 -7.96 0.47 8.02
N GLU A 15 -6.91 0.63 8.84
CA GLU A 15 -6.91 1.56 9.97
C GLU A 15 -7.04 3.02 9.53
N SER A 16 -6.59 3.34 8.31
CA SER A 16 -6.63 4.69 7.75
C SER A 16 -7.83 4.92 6.82
N GLU A 17 -8.71 3.93 6.64
CA GLU A 17 -9.80 3.95 5.65
C GLU A 17 -9.31 4.32 4.22
N LEU A 18 -8.13 3.84 3.85
CA LEU A 18 -7.51 4.05 2.53
C LEU A 18 -7.31 2.72 1.80
N ASP A 19 -7.11 2.79 0.49
CA ASP A 19 -6.76 1.63 -0.33
C ASP A 19 -5.24 1.46 -0.43
N LEU A 20 -4.78 0.21 -0.42
CA LEU A 20 -3.41 -0.12 -0.77
C LEU A 20 -3.31 -0.27 -2.29
N VAL A 21 -2.74 0.71 -2.96
CA VAL A 21 -2.61 0.74 -4.42
C VAL A 21 -1.17 0.48 -4.84
N GLU A 22 -0.95 -0.56 -5.63
CA GLU A 22 0.35 -0.84 -6.24
C GLU A 22 0.64 0.16 -7.37
N VAL A 23 1.67 0.99 -7.19
CA VAL A 23 2.06 2.03 -8.17
C VAL A 23 3.26 1.62 -9.01
N ALA A 24 4.09 0.70 -8.53
CA ALA A 24 5.19 0.12 -9.30
C ALA A 24 5.34 -1.37 -8.98
N PRO A 25 4.53 -2.25 -9.59
CA PRO A 25 4.58 -3.69 -9.35
C PRO A 25 5.88 -4.35 -9.86
N MET A 26 6.56 -3.72 -10.83
CA MET A 26 7.82 -4.23 -11.40
C MET A 26 9.07 -3.84 -10.59
N ALA A 27 8.93 -2.96 -9.59
CA ALA A 27 10.04 -2.58 -8.73
C ALA A 27 10.47 -3.75 -7.82
N ARG A 28 11.73 -3.74 -7.36
CA ARG A 28 12.25 -4.72 -6.39
C ARG A 28 12.77 -3.98 -5.15
N PRO A 29 11.99 -3.95 -4.05
CA PRO A 29 10.65 -4.55 -3.87
C PRO A 29 9.53 -3.76 -4.59
N PRO A 30 8.34 -4.37 -4.79
CA PRO A 30 7.18 -3.66 -5.31
C PRO A 30 6.84 -2.42 -4.48
N VAL A 31 6.43 -1.35 -5.14
CA VAL A 31 6.04 -0.11 -4.47
C VAL A 31 4.52 0.02 -4.47
N ALA A 32 3.95 0.10 -3.26
CA ALA A 32 2.55 0.40 -3.02
C ALA A 32 2.40 1.70 -2.24
N LYS A 33 1.29 2.40 -2.45
CA LYS A 33 0.94 3.65 -1.77
C LYS A 33 -0.47 3.53 -1.19
N LEU A 34 -0.67 4.10 -0.01
CA LEU A 34 -2.00 4.25 0.58
C LEU A 34 -2.67 5.49 -0.01
N MET A 35 -3.79 5.31 -0.69
CA MET A 35 -4.60 6.39 -1.27
C MET A 35 -6.04 5.93 -1.44
N ASP A 36 -6.98 6.86 -1.55
CA ASP A 36 -8.37 6.56 -1.95
C ASP A 36 -8.37 6.32 -3.46
N TYR A 37 -8.60 5.09 -3.91
CA TYR A 37 -8.63 4.74 -5.33
C TYR A 37 -10.03 4.94 -5.94
N GLY A 38 -11.05 5.13 -5.11
CA GLY A 38 -12.45 5.26 -5.53
C GLY A 38 -12.90 6.70 -5.80
N LYS A 39 -12.08 7.71 -5.49
CA LYS A 39 -12.32 9.15 -5.72
C LYS A 39 -11.53 9.70 -6.90
#